data_AF-A0A954R981-F1
#
_entry.id   AF-A0A954R981-F1
#
_cell.length_a   1.000
_cell.length_b   1.000
_cell.length_c   1.000
_cell.angle_alpha   90.00
_cell.angle_beta   90.00
_cell.angle_gamma   90.00
#
_symmetry.space_group_name_H-M   'P 1'
#
loop_
_entity.id
_entity.type
_entity.pdbx_description
1 polymer ?
#
loop_
_entity_poly.entity_id
_entity_poly.type
_entity_poly.pdbx_seq_one_letter_code
_entity_poly.pdbx_strand_id
1 'polypeptide(L)'
;MLPSAGSDRAFVRSDTLKQPGRGRRYAWLVACLGLLAIGADRRETPPRDLGALSELQPYIGQWRGVGQVRRGSSQGAWTEKADWVWKFNNDSARFVFHSPDAKYFTSAELTTAATANSTSKDNVAFALKATDEDGHAARYEGHVEDDRLVLLADTKREDGEAENSGSSWPARITIRQVAGGDRMLMLYERQIAGSDRFVRMSEVGYTRVGSQFGQGSTMIECVVTGGKGTIPVTHNGKTYYVCCSGCRDLFNEDPESVLAEYAERKAKEREEAKQ
;
A
#
# COMPACT_ATOMS: atom_id res chain seq x y z
N MET A 1 -9.59 -45.23 -53.80
CA MET A 1 -9.33 -46.34 -54.72
C MET A 1 -8.29 -45.87 -55.73
N LEU A 2 -7.11 -46.49 -55.70
CA LEU A 2 -6.00 -46.35 -56.67
C LEU A 2 -6.44 -46.87 -58.06
N PRO A 3 -5.65 -46.81 -59.16
CA PRO A 3 -4.22 -46.50 -59.32
C PRO A 3 -3.95 -45.56 -60.55
N SER A 4 -2.72 -45.24 -60.98
CA SER A 4 -2.02 -46.04 -62.01
C SER A 4 -0.77 -45.33 -62.54
N ALA A 5 0.27 -46.15 -62.75
CA ALA A 5 1.36 -46.08 -63.74
C ALA A 5 2.32 -44.87 -63.71
N GLY A 6 3.64 -45.00 -63.58
CA GLY A 6 4.53 -46.12 -63.89
C GLY A 6 5.02 -46.09 -65.34
N SER A 7 6.34 -46.21 -65.53
CA SER A 7 7.10 -46.30 -66.80
C SER A 7 7.56 -44.94 -67.37
N ASP A 8 8.78 -44.71 -67.85
CA ASP A 8 9.88 -45.61 -68.18
C ASP A 8 11.18 -44.79 -68.35
N ARG A 9 12.33 -45.47 -68.18
CA ARG A 9 13.61 -45.43 -68.94
C ARG A 9 13.93 -44.19 -69.82
N ALA A 10 15.16 -43.75 -70.06
CA ALA A 10 16.53 -44.27 -69.93
C ALA A 10 17.47 -43.10 -70.35
N PHE A 11 18.61 -42.93 -69.68
CA PHE A 11 19.97 -43.22 -70.19
C PHE A 11 20.57 -42.18 -71.18
N VAL A 12 21.77 -41.71 -70.79
CA VAL A 12 22.97 -41.36 -71.58
C VAL A 12 23.41 -39.90 -71.71
N ARG A 13 24.71 -39.76 -71.37
CA ARG A 13 25.75 -38.80 -71.79
C ARG A 13 25.95 -37.51 -71.00
N SER A 14 26.88 -37.65 -70.06
CA SER A 14 27.97 -36.72 -69.78
C SER A 14 28.53 -36.03 -71.03
N ASP A 15 28.59 -34.70 -70.99
CA ASP A 15 29.61 -33.91 -71.64
C ASP A 15 29.96 -32.67 -70.82
N THR A 16 31.21 -32.27 -71.00
CA THR A 16 32.06 -31.55 -70.06
C THR A 16 32.02 -30.03 -70.30
N LEU A 17 32.41 -29.27 -69.27
CA LEU A 17 32.96 -27.89 -69.31
C LEU A 17 31.97 -26.74 -69.56
N LYS A 18 31.80 -25.85 -68.57
CA LYS A 18 32.49 -24.54 -68.47
C LYS A 18 31.81 -23.68 -67.39
N GLN A 19 32.53 -23.33 -66.32
CA GLN A 19 32.20 -22.12 -65.58
C GLN A 19 32.71 -20.90 -66.37
N PRO A 20 32.00 -19.76 -66.34
CA PRO A 20 32.54 -18.68 -65.53
C PRO A 20 31.47 -17.75 -64.90
N GLY A 21 31.91 -16.98 -63.91
CA GLY A 21 31.50 -15.56 -63.85
C GLY A 21 30.64 -15.14 -62.66
N ARG A 22 31.33 -14.59 -61.65
CA ARG A 22 30.84 -13.65 -60.62
C ARG A 22 29.73 -12.70 -61.11
N GLY A 23 28.69 -12.57 -60.30
CA GLY A 23 27.67 -11.51 -60.43
C GLY A 23 26.76 -11.44 -59.22
N ARG A 24 27.32 -11.10 -58.04
CA ARG A 24 26.64 -10.99 -56.75
C ARG A 24 25.77 -9.72 -56.75
N ARG A 25 24.48 -9.84 -57.11
CA ARG A 25 23.48 -8.77 -56.96
C ARG A 25 22.89 -8.87 -55.55
N TYR A 26 23.26 -7.94 -54.68
CA TYR A 26 22.60 -7.73 -53.39
C TYR A 26 21.31 -6.94 -53.62
N ALA A 27 20.17 -7.62 -53.57
CA ALA A 27 18.87 -6.98 -53.41
C ALA A 27 18.69 -6.65 -51.93
N TRP A 28 18.63 -5.36 -51.60
CA TRP A 28 18.27 -4.87 -50.28
C TRP A 28 16.77 -5.02 -50.09
N LEU A 29 16.35 -5.99 -49.28
CA LEU A 29 15.02 -6.04 -48.68
C LEU A 29 15.09 -5.27 -47.36
N VAL A 30 14.54 -4.05 -47.36
CA VAL A 30 14.28 -3.28 -46.15
C VAL A 30 13.06 -3.89 -45.47
N ALA A 31 13.30 -4.66 -44.41
CA ALA A 31 12.26 -5.09 -43.48
C ALA A 31 12.06 -3.99 -42.43
N CYS A 32 11.06 -3.13 -42.63
CA CYS A 32 10.55 -2.27 -41.56
C CYS A 32 9.77 -3.13 -40.57
N LEU A 33 10.47 -3.68 -39.57
CA LEU A 33 9.84 -4.12 -38.32
C LEU A 33 9.38 -2.85 -37.57
N GLY A 34 8.13 -2.48 -37.79
CA GLY A 34 7.44 -1.56 -36.90
C GLY A 34 7.25 -2.23 -35.54
N LEU A 35 8.18 -2.00 -34.61
CA LEU A 35 7.88 -2.16 -33.19
C LEU A 35 6.85 -1.09 -32.81
N LEU A 36 5.58 -1.50 -32.77
CA LEU A 36 4.59 -0.82 -31.94
C LEU A 36 5.00 -1.07 -30.48
N ALA A 37 5.85 -0.20 -29.96
CA ALA A 37 5.98 -0.03 -28.52
C ALA A 37 4.66 0.55 -28.03
N ILE A 38 3.75 -0.32 -27.58
CA ILE A 38 2.69 0.08 -26.67
C ILE A 38 3.43 0.44 -25.38
N GLY A 39 3.80 1.72 -25.26
CA GLY A 39 4.19 2.29 -23.99
C GLY A 39 2.97 2.28 -23.09
N ALA A 40 2.75 1.17 -22.40
CA ALA A 40 2.16 1.27 -21.08
C ALA A 40 3.11 2.20 -20.31
N ASP A 41 2.58 3.31 -19.81
CA ASP A 41 3.29 4.22 -18.91
C ASP A 41 3.73 3.40 -17.69
N ARG A 42 4.90 2.76 -17.80
CA ARG A 42 5.51 2.00 -16.72
C ARG A 42 5.80 3.02 -15.65
N ARG A 43 5.26 2.86 -14.44
CA ARG A 43 5.72 3.66 -13.29
C ARG A 43 7.20 3.33 -13.08
N GLU A 44 8.07 4.18 -13.60
CA GLU A 44 9.53 3.97 -13.52
C GLU A 44 10.05 4.11 -12.08
N THR A 45 9.28 4.74 -11.19
CA THR A 45 9.69 4.97 -9.80
C THR A 45 8.51 4.73 -8.84
N PRO A 46 8.72 4.02 -7.71
CA PRO A 46 7.74 3.94 -6.64
C PRO A 46 7.36 5.34 -6.13
N PRO A 47 6.13 5.56 -5.63
CA PRO A 47 5.72 6.85 -5.09
C PRO A 47 6.72 7.36 -4.03
N ARG A 48 7.07 8.64 -4.09
CA ARG A 48 8.10 9.26 -3.24
C ARG A 48 7.90 8.99 -1.75
N ASP A 49 6.65 9.03 -1.29
CA ASP A 49 6.30 8.88 0.12
C ASP A 49 6.22 7.41 0.59
N LEU A 50 6.31 6.43 -0.32
CA LEU A 50 6.09 5.01 -0.01
C LEU A 50 7.04 4.49 1.07
N GLY A 51 8.34 4.76 0.92
CA GLY A 51 9.37 4.28 1.86
C GLY A 51 9.28 4.94 3.24
N ALA A 52 8.91 6.22 3.30
CA ALA A 52 8.72 6.89 4.59
C ALA A 52 7.46 6.39 5.31
N LEU A 53 6.40 6.06 4.57
CA LEU A 53 5.13 5.57 5.13
C LEU A 53 5.13 4.05 5.39
N SER A 54 6.10 3.28 4.89
CA SER A 54 6.12 1.83 5.06
C SER A 54 6.23 1.39 6.51
N GLU A 55 6.82 2.19 7.39
CA GLU A 55 6.87 1.90 8.83
C GLU A 55 5.46 1.78 9.44
N LEU A 56 4.49 2.50 8.89
CA LEU A 56 3.11 2.53 9.36
C LEU A 56 2.23 1.46 8.68
N GLN A 57 2.79 0.71 7.73
CA GLN A 57 2.13 -0.37 7.01
C GLN A 57 1.44 -1.41 7.90
N PRO A 58 1.95 -1.77 9.10
CA PRO A 58 1.23 -2.69 9.97
C PRO A 58 -0.21 -2.28 10.24
N TYR A 59 -0.52 -0.98 10.33
CA TYR A 59 -1.87 -0.48 10.62
C TYR A 59 -2.86 -0.65 9.46
N ILE A 60 -2.38 -0.85 8.23
CA ILE A 60 -3.21 -1.02 7.03
C ILE A 60 -4.06 -2.29 7.12
N GLY A 61 -5.33 -2.18 6.71
CA GLY A 61 -6.28 -3.27 6.64
C GLY A 61 -7.66 -2.89 7.20
N GLN A 62 -8.51 -3.89 7.30
CA GLN A 62 -9.88 -3.73 7.81
C GLN A 62 -9.97 -4.20 9.27
N TRP A 63 -10.73 -3.48 10.07
CA TRP A 63 -10.74 -3.60 11.52
C TRP A 63 -12.16 -3.52 12.09
N ARG A 64 -12.43 -4.32 13.14
CA ARG A 64 -13.63 -4.21 13.99
C ARG A 64 -13.23 -3.75 15.38
N GLY A 65 -13.73 -2.59 15.79
CA GLY A 65 -13.38 -1.90 17.03
C GLY A 65 -14.43 -2.01 18.11
N VAL A 66 -13.98 -2.07 19.36
CA VAL A 66 -14.79 -1.78 20.54
C VAL A 66 -14.10 -0.65 21.30
N GLY A 67 -14.78 0.49 21.38
CA GLY A 67 -14.33 1.65 22.13
C GLY A 67 -14.77 1.60 23.59
N GLN A 68 -13.87 1.94 24.50
CA GLN A 68 -14.13 1.97 25.94
C GLN A 68 -13.63 3.28 26.55
N VAL A 69 -14.52 4.07 27.12
CA VAL A 69 -14.17 5.25 27.93
C VAL A 69 -13.32 4.81 29.12
N ARG A 70 -13.82 3.83 29.89
CA ARG A 70 -13.11 3.21 31.01
C ARG A 70 -12.69 1.79 30.66
N ARG A 71 -11.40 1.49 30.85
CA ARG A 71 -10.82 0.16 30.60
C ARG A 71 -11.63 -0.92 31.34
N GLY A 72 -12.03 -1.96 30.61
CA GLY A 72 -12.74 -3.10 31.19
C GLY A 72 -14.19 -2.81 31.60
N SER A 73 -14.76 -1.68 31.20
CA SER A 73 -16.16 -1.34 31.44
C SER A 73 -16.92 -1.20 30.11
N SER A 74 -18.18 -1.64 30.07
CA SER A 74 -19.11 -1.40 28.97
C SER A 74 -19.83 -0.06 29.08
N GLN A 75 -19.71 0.65 30.20
CA GLN A 75 -20.40 1.93 30.41
C GLN A 75 -19.85 2.98 29.44
N GLY A 76 -20.70 3.50 28.56
CA GLY A 76 -20.32 4.44 27.50
C GLY A 76 -19.43 3.82 26.42
N ALA A 77 -19.35 2.49 26.34
CA ALA A 77 -18.67 1.79 25.27
C ALA A 77 -19.45 1.86 23.96
N TRP A 78 -18.75 1.72 22.85
CA TRP A 78 -19.34 1.71 21.52
C TRP A 78 -18.60 0.72 20.62
N THR A 79 -19.16 0.46 19.44
CA THR A 79 -18.51 -0.36 18.42
C THR A 79 -18.35 0.47 17.15
N GLU A 80 -17.24 0.26 16.45
CA GLU A 80 -16.97 0.94 15.18
C GLU A 80 -16.22 -0.01 14.24
N LYS A 81 -16.24 0.29 12.94
CA LYS A 81 -15.45 -0.41 11.93
C LYS A 81 -14.51 0.59 11.31
N ALA A 82 -13.27 0.18 11.09
CA ALA A 82 -12.26 1.05 10.51
C ALA A 82 -11.56 0.37 9.34
N ASP A 83 -11.42 1.10 8.24
CA ASP A 83 -10.55 0.74 7.13
C ASP A 83 -9.35 1.70 7.14
N TRP A 84 -8.15 1.13 7.17
CA TRP A 84 -6.91 1.83 6.89
C TRP A 84 -6.41 1.38 5.53
N VAL A 85 -6.35 2.31 4.57
CA VAL A 85 -6.07 1.98 3.17
C VAL A 85 -4.97 2.86 2.61
N TRP A 86 -4.13 2.30 1.74
CA TRP A 86 -3.28 3.10 0.89
C TRP A 86 -4.12 3.86 -0.14
N LYS A 87 -3.78 5.11 -0.38
CA LYS A 87 -4.19 5.87 -1.56
C LYS A 87 -2.94 6.37 -2.26
N PHE A 88 -2.88 6.10 -3.56
CA PHE A 88 -1.80 6.50 -4.44
C PHE A 88 -2.34 7.56 -5.41
N ASN A 89 -1.54 8.58 -5.68
CA ASN A 89 -1.63 9.38 -6.89
C ASN A 89 -0.28 9.31 -7.62
N ASN A 90 -0.12 10.00 -8.75
CA ASN A 90 1.02 9.80 -9.65
C ASN A 90 2.39 9.78 -8.97
N ASP A 91 2.63 10.60 -7.94
CA ASP A 91 3.94 10.70 -7.27
C ASP A 91 3.89 10.62 -5.72
N SER A 92 2.69 10.61 -5.12
CA SER A 92 2.55 10.56 -3.66
C SER A 92 1.70 9.38 -3.20
N ALA A 93 2.01 8.93 -2.00
CA ALA A 93 1.26 7.94 -1.28
C ALA A 93 0.78 8.53 0.04
N ARG A 94 -0.41 8.12 0.48
CA ARG A 94 -0.98 8.50 1.78
C ARG A 94 -1.78 7.35 2.35
N PHE A 95 -1.99 7.36 3.66
CA PHE A 95 -2.99 6.49 4.27
C PHE A 95 -4.30 7.23 4.44
N VAL A 96 -5.39 6.53 4.19
CA VAL A 96 -6.72 7.00 4.50
C VAL A 96 -7.32 6.07 5.53
N PHE A 97 -7.68 6.65 6.66
CA PHE A 97 -8.55 6.06 7.65
C PHE A 97 -9.99 6.42 7.33
N HIS A 98 -10.89 5.44 7.41
CA HIS A 98 -12.32 5.64 7.27
C HIS A 98 -13.06 4.80 8.31
N SER A 99 -13.93 5.43 9.09
CA SER A 99 -14.74 4.80 10.13
C SER A 99 -16.04 5.58 10.33
N PRO A 100 -17.11 5.31 9.56
CA PRO A 100 -18.36 6.08 9.61
C PRO A 100 -18.98 6.21 11.01
N ASP A 101 -18.88 5.16 11.81
CA ASP A 101 -19.50 5.08 13.14
C ASP A 101 -18.52 5.47 14.28
N ALA A 102 -17.37 6.07 13.94
CA ALA A 102 -16.37 6.38 14.96
C ALA A 102 -16.79 7.55 15.85
N LYS A 103 -16.40 7.45 17.13
CA LYS A 103 -16.78 8.44 18.15
C LYS A 103 -16.15 9.83 17.97
N TYR A 104 -14.95 9.91 17.39
CA TYR A 104 -14.20 11.17 17.30
C TYR A 104 -14.02 11.64 15.85
N PHE A 105 -13.52 10.76 14.98
CA PHE A 105 -13.20 11.10 13.60
C PHE A 105 -13.75 10.03 12.67
N THR A 106 -14.50 10.43 11.66
CA THR A 106 -15.07 9.53 10.65
C THR A 106 -14.10 9.24 9.52
N SER A 107 -13.11 10.12 9.32
CA SER A 107 -12.04 9.94 8.34
C SER A 107 -10.76 10.61 8.79
N ALA A 108 -9.63 10.15 8.25
CA ALA A 108 -8.38 10.87 8.37
C ALA A 108 -7.43 10.57 7.20
N GLU A 109 -6.59 11.53 6.85
CA GLU A 109 -5.50 11.36 5.89
C GLU A 109 -4.16 11.50 6.60
N LEU A 110 -3.31 10.46 6.52
CA LEU A 110 -1.96 10.46 7.06
C LEU A 110 -0.94 10.56 5.93
N THR A 111 -0.03 11.50 6.07
CA THR A 111 1.05 11.81 5.12
C THR A 111 2.38 11.98 5.87
N THR A 112 3.48 12.11 5.12
CA THR A 112 4.75 12.53 5.69
C THR A 112 4.68 14.01 6.12
N ALA A 113 5.42 14.38 7.16
CA ALA A 113 5.49 15.76 7.64
C ALA A 113 5.96 16.74 6.54
N ALA A 114 6.89 16.29 5.69
CA ALA A 114 7.37 17.03 4.54
C ALA A 114 6.25 17.32 3.53
N THR A 115 5.42 16.32 3.20
CA THR A 115 4.27 16.50 2.29
C THR A 115 3.20 17.41 2.88
N ALA A 116 3.08 17.46 4.20
CA ALA A 116 2.16 18.35 4.90
C ALA A 116 2.69 19.77 5.10
N ASN A 117 3.92 20.10 4.66
CA ASN A 117 4.61 21.35 4.94
C ASN A 117 4.63 21.70 6.44
N SER A 118 4.88 20.68 7.29
CA SER A 118 4.98 20.89 8.74
C SER A 118 6.05 21.95 9.06
N THR A 119 5.71 22.87 9.97
CA THR A 119 6.63 23.91 10.48
C THR A 119 7.16 23.57 11.87
N SER A 120 6.82 22.40 12.40
CA SER A 120 7.28 21.95 13.71
C SER A 120 8.79 21.75 13.71
N LYS A 121 9.44 22.22 14.78
CA LYS A 121 10.89 22.10 14.98
C LYS A 121 11.29 20.79 15.66
N ASP A 122 10.31 19.98 16.05
CA ASP A 122 10.52 18.73 16.77
C ASP A 122 10.67 17.54 15.79
N ASN A 123 11.10 16.38 16.29
CA ASN A 123 11.20 15.13 15.52
C ASN A 123 9.80 14.67 15.05
N VAL A 124 9.30 15.30 13.98
CA VAL A 124 8.01 15.00 13.36
C VAL A 124 8.26 14.31 12.03
N ALA A 125 7.77 13.08 11.89
CA ALA A 125 7.87 12.28 10.68
C ALA A 125 6.55 12.26 9.89
N PHE A 126 5.42 12.38 10.60
CA PHE A 126 4.08 12.19 10.04
C PHE A 126 3.14 13.32 10.43
N ALA A 127 2.18 13.58 9.56
CA ALA A 127 1.07 14.49 9.79
C ALA A 127 -0.25 13.79 9.47
N LEU A 128 -1.25 13.98 10.32
CA LEU A 128 -2.60 13.45 10.20
C LEU A 128 -3.59 14.61 10.15
N LYS A 129 -4.42 14.65 9.10
CA LYS A 129 -5.62 15.49 9.06
C LYS A 129 -6.83 14.61 9.32
N ALA A 130 -7.47 14.76 10.48
CA ALA A 130 -8.65 13.99 10.85
C ALA A 130 -9.91 14.84 10.73
N THR A 131 -11.04 14.22 10.40
CA THR A 131 -12.32 14.90 10.18
C THR A 131 -13.43 14.17 10.93
N ASP A 132 -14.32 14.90 11.61
CA ASP A 132 -15.50 14.34 12.29
C ASP A 132 -16.68 14.09 11.32
N GLU A 133 -17.86 13.78 11.85
CA GLU A 133 -19.07 13.54 11.04
C GLU A 133 -19.65 14.81 10.41
N ASP A 134 -19.39 15.96 11.03
CA ASP A 134 -19.87 17.28 10.61
C ASP A 134 -18.91 17.96 9.61
N GLY A 135 -17.76 17.34 9.35
CA GLY A 135 -16.74 17.86 8.42
C GLY A 135 -15.73 18.81 9.07
N HIS A 136 -15.77 18.99 10.39
CA HIS A 136 -14.74 19.75 11.09
C HIS A 136 -13.43 18.97 11.12
N ALA A 137 -12.32 19.68 10.92
CA ALA A 137 -11.01 19.07 10.80
C ALA A 137 -10.10 19.40 11.99
N ALA A 138 -9.29 18.42 12.39
CA ALA A 138 -8.20 18.54 13.34
C ALA A 138 -6.89 18.14 12.66
N ARG A 139 -5.81 18.83 13.00
CA ARG A 139 -4.45 18.45 12.57
C ARG A 139 -3.67 17.85 13.73
N TYR A 140 -2.91 16.81 13.42
CA TYR A 140 -1.97 16.19 14.33
C TYR A 140 -0.64 15.95 13.66
N GLU A 141 0.42 15.92 14.45
CA GLU A 141 1.78 15.68 14.02
C GLU A 141 2.48 14.72 14.99
N GLY A 142 3.41 13.93 14.49
CA GLY A 142 4.20 13.06 15.35
C GLY A 142 5.10 12.08 14.64
N HIS A 143 5.45 11.01 15.34
CA HIS A 143 6.44 10.02 14.92
C HIS A 143 6.13 8.64 15.53
N VAL A 144 6.88 7.63 15.12
CA VAL A 144 6.87 6.32 15.76
C VAL A 144 7.91 6.30 16.89
N GLU A 145 7.46 5.89 18.08
CA GLU A 145 8.29 5.69 19.27
C GLU A 145 7.85 4.39 19.95
N ASP A 146 8.80 3.51 20.29
CA ASP A 146 8.55 2.22 20.96
C ASP A 146 7.44 1.35 20.31
N ASP A 147 7.47 1.24 18.97
CA ASP A 147 6.46 0.55 18.13
C ASP A 147 5.05 1.15 18.19
N ARG A 148 4.94 2.45 18.52
CA ARG A 148 3.68 3.18 18.60
C ARG A 148 3.76 4.45 17.78
N LEU A 149 2.79 4.66 16.92
CA LEU A 149 2.57 5.96 16.31
C LEU A 149 1.95 6.88 17.36
N VAL A 150 2.68 7.91 17.75
CA VAL A 150 2.23 8.95 18.69
C VAL A 150 1.99 10.23 17.90
N LEU A 151 0.78 10.76 17.98
CA LEU A 151 0.34 11.96 17.27
C LEU A 151 -0.20 12.97 18.28
N LEU A 152 0.36 14.17 18.28
CA LEU A 152 -0.06 15.29 19.10
C LEU A 152 -0.83 16.29 18.26
N ALA A 153 -1.91 16.84 18.82
CA ALA A 153 -2.70 17.84 18.15
C ALA A 153 -1.84 19.10 17.88
N ASP A 154 -1.93 19.63 16.67
CA ASP A 154 -1.35 20.94 16.37
C ASP A 154 -2.19 21.99 17.11
N THR A 155 -1.59 22.61 18.12
CA THR A 155 -2.24 23.57 19.00
C THR A 155 -1.74 25.00 18.76
N LYS A 156 -0.91 25.22 17.74
CA LYS A 156 -0.32 26.53 17.47
C LYS A 156 -0.96 27.17 16.24
N ARG A 157 -1.95 28.04 16.45
CA ARG A 157 -2.24 29.11 15.48
C ARG A 157 -1.34 30.32 15.77
N GLU A 158 -1.02 31.11 14.75
CA GLU A 158 -0.29 32.39 14.87
C GLU A 158 -1.01 33.42 15.76
N ASP A 159 -2.32 33.27 15.99
CA ASP A 159 -3.14 34.13 16.85
C ASP A 159 -3.26 33.64 18.32
N GLY A 160 -2.58 32.55 18.69
CA GLY A 160 -2.45 32.10 20.07
C GLY A 160 -3.60 31.26 20.62
N GLU A 161 -4.63 30.94 19.82
CA GLU A 161 -5.65 29.96 20.19
C GLU A 161 -5.33 28.59 19.57
N ALA A 162 -5.46 27.52 20.36
CA ALA A 162 -5.34 26.18 19.80
C ALA A 162 -6.60 25.88 18.99
N GLU A 163 -6.46 25.33 17.77
CA GLU A 163 -7.60 24.85 16.97
C GLU A 163 -8.49 23.87 17.76
N ASN A 164 -7.93 23.29 18.83
CA ASN A 164 -8.57 22.31 19.72
C ASN A 164 -8.83 22.82 21.15
N SER A 165 -8.49 24.06 21.51
CA SER A 165 -8.81 24.58 22.85
C SER A 165 -10.30 24.82 22.98
N GLY A 166 -11.00 23.85 23.58
CA GLY A 166 -12.46 23.84 23.73
C GLY A 166 -13.19 22.80 22.88
N SER A 167 -12.49 22.10 21.97
CA SER A 167 -13.07 20.98 21.24
C SER A 167 -13.11 19.71 22.10
N SER A 168 -14.07 18.82 21.84
CA SER A 168 -14.21 17.52 22.52
C SER A 168 -13.18 16.49 22.02
N TRP A 169 -12.22 16.92 21.21
CA TRP A 169 -11.26 16.07 20.51
C TRP A 169 -10.04 15.74 21.37
N PRO A 170 -9.36 14.62 21.08
CA PRO A 170 -8.15 14.24 21.77
C PRO A 170 -7.00 15.23 21.50
N ALA A 171 -6.22 15.54 22.52
CA ALA A 171 -4.95 16.25 22.37
C ALA A 171 -3.82 15.32 21.93
N ARG A 172 -3.95 14.01 22.17
CA ARG A 172 -3.01 12.96 21.75
C ARG A 172 -3.74 11.72 21.28
N ILE A 173 -3.27 11.16 20.18
CA ILE A 173 -3.67 9.86 19.63
C ILE A 173 -2.44 8.96 19.66
N THR A 174 -2.55 7.78 20.27
CA THR A 174 -1.50 6.76 20.24
C THR A 174 -2.04 5.48 19.61
N ILE A 175 -1.39 5.02 18.56
CA ILE A 175 -1.77 3.79 17.84
C ILE A 175 -0.64 2.78 18.00
N ARG A 176 -0.98 1.55 18.40
CA ARG A 176 -0.01 0.46 18.49
C ARG A 176 -0.64 -0.88 18.14
N GLN A 177 0.19 -1.83 17.74
CA GLN A 177 -0.25 -3.21 17.55
C GLN A 177 0.10 -4.09 18.74
N VAL A 178 -0.72 -5.11 18.97
CA VAL A 178 -0.47 -6.18 19.93
C VAL A 178 -0.91 -7.51 19.31
N ALA A 179 -0.60 -8.62 19.98
CA ALA A 179 -0.94 -9.97 19.51
C ALA A 179 -0.48 -10.22 18.06
N GLY A 180 0.77 -9.90 17.73
CA GLY A 180 1.35 -10.14 16.41
C GLY A 180 0.64 -9.41 15.26
N GLY A 181 0.00 -8.26 15.53
CA GLY A 181 -0.70 -7.46 14.52
C GLY A 181 -2.15 -7.85 14.26
N ASP A 182 -2.69 -8.83 15.00
CA ASP A 182 -4.12 -9.18 14.95
C ASP A 182 -4.99 -8.19 15.74
N ARG A 183 -4.37 -7.43 16.64
CA ARG A 183 -5.01 -6.38 17.41
C ARG A 183 -4.29 -5.06 17.23
N MET A 184 -5.08 -3.99 17.10
CA MET A 184 -4.61 -2.61 17.12
C MET A 184 -5.33 -1.88 18.25
N LEU A 185 -4.57 -1.13 19.04
CA LEU A 185 -5.10 -0.29 20.09
C LEU A 185 -4.90 1.16 19.69
N MET A 186 -5.99 1.93 19.73
CA MET A 186 -5.98 3.38 19.49
C MET A 186 -6.43 4.08 20.77
N LEU A 187 -5.49 4.74 21.44
CA LEU A 187 -5.71 5.45 22.69
C LEU A 187 -5.90 6.93 22.40
N TYR A 188 -6.96 7.50 22.98
CA TYR A 188 -7.30 8.91 22.90
C TYR A 188 -7.13 9.57 24.26
N GLU A 189 -6.37 10.65 24.31
CA GLU A 189 -6.05 11.36 25.54
C GLU A 189 -6.27 12.86 25.39
N ARG A 190 -6.72 13.50 26.46
CA ARG A 190 -6.74 14.95 26.58
C ARG A 190 -5.56 15.41 27.42
N GLN A 191 -5.08 16.61 27.14
CA GLN A 191 -4.09 17.27 27.99
C GLN A 191 -4.79 17.90 29.19
N ILE A 192 -4.16 17.84 30.37
CA ILE A 192 -4.64 18.58 31.54
C ILE A 192 -4.29 20.05 31.35
N ALA A 193 -5.27 20.94 31.51
CA ALA A 193 -5.06 22.38 31.36
C ALA A 193 -3.90 22.88 32.24
N GLY A 194 -2.97 23.64 31.63
CA GLY A 194 -1.79 24.17 32.30
C GLY A 194 -0.72 23.12 32.66
N SER A 195 -0.78 21.92 32.09
CA SER A 195 0.13 20.81 32.38
C SER A 195 0.56 20.08 31.09
N ASP A 196 1.72 19.44 31.10
CA ASP A 196 2.21 18.55 30.05
C ASP A 196 1.63 17.12 30.15
N ARG A 197 0.91 16.83 31.23
CA ARG A 197 0.32 15.52 31.49
C ARG A 197 -0.93 15.27 30.65
N PHE A 198 -1.03 14.04 30.17
CA PHE A 198 -2.18 13.53 29.45
C PHE A 198 -3.02 12.61 30.34
N VAL A 199 -4.34 12.62 30.12
CA VAL A 199 -5.29 11.70 30.76
C VAL A 199 -6.15 11.01 29.72
N ARG A 200 -6.36 9.70 29.90
CA ARG A 200 -7.20 8.87 29.04
C ARG A 200 -8.61 9.45 28.93
N MET A 201 -9.08 9.60 27.70
CA MET A 201 -10.47 9.84 27.37
C MET A 201 -11.16 8.52 27.05
N SER A 202 -10.55 7.73 26.17
CA SER A 202 -11.06 6.42 25.76
C SER A 202 -9.98 5.63 25.01
N GLU A 203 -10.23 4.36 24.75
CA GLU A 203 -9.36 3.51 23.94
C GLU A 203 -10.22 2.60 23.08
N VAL A 204 -9.90 2.48 21.79
CA VAL A 204 -10.54 1.54 20.88
C VAL A 204 -9.64 0.33 20.71
N GLY A 205 -10.17 -0.83 21.04
CA GLY A 205 -9.55 -2.12 20.77
C GLY A 205 -10.06 -2.69 19.46
N TYR A 206 -9.25 -2.60 18.40
CA TYR A 206 -9.55 -3.16 17.10
C TYR A 206 -9.06 -4.60 16.95
N THR A 207 -9.89 -5.44 16.34
CA THR A 207 -9.54 -6.78 15.86
C THR A 207 -9.51 -6.77 14.35
N ARG A 208 -8.41 -7.26 13.77
CA ARG A 208 -8.26 -7.33 12.33
C ARG A 208 -9.29 -8.29 11.73
N VAL A 209 -9.97 -7.87 10.68
CA VAL A 209 -10.88 -8.75 9.93
C VAL A 209 -10.06 -9.87 9.28
N GLY A 210 -10.52 -11.11 9.43
CA GLY A 210 -9.79 -12.30 8.95
C GLY A 210 -8.65 -12.77 9.85
N SER A 211 -8.40 -12.14 11.01
CA SER A 211 -7.46 -12.69 11.99
C SER A 211 -8.01 -13.95 12.65
N GLN A 212 -7.16 -14.96 12.82
CA GLN A 212 -7.44 -16.15 13.61
C GLN A 212 -6.94 -15.92 15.05
N PHE A 213 -7.41 -14.85 15.68
CA PHE A 213 -6.92 -14.38 16.98
C PHE A 213 -6.75 -15.54 17.97
N GLY A 214 -5.50 -15.77 18.43
CA GLY A 214 -5.14 -16.84 19.37
C GLY A 214 -4.75 -18.19 18.75
N GLN A 215 -4.78 -18.35 17.41
CA GLN A 215 -4.46 -19.62 16.72
C GLN A 215 -3.19 -19.56 15.87
N GLY A 216 -2.51 -18.41 15.81
CA GLY A 216 -1.30 -18.22 15.00
C GLY A 216 -1.62 -18.19 13.51
N SER A 217 -1.66 -17.00 12.90
CA SER A 217 -1.88 -16.88 11.45
C SER A 217 -0.55 -16.96 10.69
N THR A 218 -0.45 -17.80 9.67
CA THR A 218 0.58 -17.64 8.63
C THR A 218 0.33 -16.33 7.90
N MET A 219 1.32 -15.43 7.93
CA MET A 219 1.23 -14.15 7.23
C MET A 219 1.38 -14.39 5.73
N ILE A 220 0.30 -14.20 4.98
CA ILE A 220 0.36 -14.12 3.52
C ILE A 220 0.78 -12.70 3.16
N GLU A 221 1.74 -12.56 2.26
CA GLU A 221 2.33 -11.27 1.90
C GLU A 221 1.48 -10.53 0.86
N CYS A 222 1.37 -9.21 0.98
CA CYS A 222 0.76 -8.35 -0.01
C CYS A 222 1.72 -8.13 -1.18
N VAL A 223 1.32 -8.47 -2.39
CA VAL A 223 2.20 -8.33 -3.57
C VAL A 223 2.59 -6.88 -3.89
N VAL A 224 1.71 -5.92 -3.57
CA VAL A 224 1.95 -4.49 -3.82
C VAL A 224 2.94 -3.89 -2.81
N THR A 225 2.73 -4.14 -1.52
CA THR A 225 3.43 -3.39 -0.47
C THR A 225 4.31 -4.25 0.43
N GLY A 226 4.16 -5.57 0.43
CA GLY A 226 4.84 -6.49 1.36
C GLY A 226 4.09 -6.72 2.69
N GLY A 227 2.95 -6.06 2.90
CA GLY A 227 2.21 -6.08 4.17
C GLY A 227 1.38 -7.35 4.37
N LYS A 228 0.57 -7.41 5.43
CA LYS A 228 -0.33 -8.56 5.67
C LYS A 228 -1.44 -8.60 4.61
N GLY A 229 -1.32 -9.52 3.65
CA GLY A 229 -2.31 -9.81 2.63
C GLY A 229 -3.53 -10.49 3.22
N THR A 230 -4.70 -9.89 3.02
CA THR A 230 -5.99 -10.38 3.55
C THR A 230 -7.05 -10.50 2.48
N ILE A 231 -6.86 -9.87 1.33
CA ILE A 231 -7.80 -9.85 0.22
C ILE A 231 -7.19 -10.64 -0.94
N PRO A 232 -7.85 -11.71 -1.44
CA PRO A 232 -7.39 -12.43 -2.61
C PRO A 232 -7.65 -11.63 -3.89
N VAL A 233 -6.70 -11.67 -4.83
CA VAL A 233 -6.81 -11.15 -6.20
C VAL A 233 -6.30 -12.21 -7.18
N THR A 234 -6.80 -12.24 -8.41
CA THR A 234 -6.47 -13.30 -9.38
C THR A 234 -5.93 -12.70 -10.66
N HIS A 235 -4.83 -13.22 -11.17
CA HIS A 235 -4.29 -12.88 -12.50
C HIS A 235 -3.67 -14.12 -13.14
N ASN A 236 -3.96 -14.36 -14.42
CA ASN A 236 -3.48 -15.53 -15.18
C ASN A 236 -3.73 -16.87 -14.48
N GLY A 237 -4.89 -17.03 -13.85
CA GLY A 237 -5.27 -18.25 -13.13
C GLY A 237 -4.52 -18.49 -11.80
N LYS A 238 -3.68 -17.55 -11.37
CA LYS A 238 -2.98 -17.59 -10.08
C LYS A 238 -3.61 -16.62 -9.08
N THR A 239 -3.74 -17.07 -7.84
CA THR A 239 -4.24 -16.24 -6.73
C THR A 239 -3.07 -15.57 -6.01
N TYR A 240 -3.14 -14.26 -5.89
CA TYR A 240 -2.26 -13.41 -5.09
C TYR A 240 -3.07 -12.74 -3.97
N TYR A 241 -2.39 -12.04 -3.07
CA TYR A 241 -3.03 -11.38 -1.95
C TYR A 241 -2.59 -9.92 -1.84
N VAL A 242 -3.51 -9.07 -1.39
CA VAL A 242 -3.28 -7.65 -1.12
C VAL A 242 -3.82 -7.25 0.25
N CYS A 243 -3.27 -6.19 0.84
CA CYS A 243 -3.56 -5.80 2.22
C CYS A 243 -4.81 -4.92 2.39
N CYS A 244 -5.24 -4.23 1.34
CA CYS A 244 -6.38 -3.32 1.39
C CYS A 244 -6.99 -3.09 -0.01
N SER A 245 -8.12 -2.39 -0.06
CA SER A 245 -8.80 -2.02 -1.32
C SER A 245 -7.90 -1.20 -2.24
N GLY A 246 -7.13 -0.24 -1.73
CA GLY A 246 -6.22 0.55 -2.58
C GLY A 246 -5.16 -0.30 -3.32
N CYS A 247 -4.62 -1.32 -2.66
CA CYS A 247 -3.71 -2.27 -3.30
C CYS A 247 -4.43 -3.20 -4.30
N ARG A 248 -5.69 -3.55 -4.05
CA ARG A 248 -6.51 -4.31 -5.01
C ARG A 248 -6.76 -3.49 -6.27
N ASP A 249 -7.12 -2.22 -6.11
CA ASP A 249 -7.42 -1.33 -7.22
C ASP A 249 -6.16 -1.14 -8.08
N LEU A 250 -5.00 -0.89 -7.45
CA LEU A 250 -3.71 -0.81 -8.14
C LEU A 250 -3.34 -2.11 -8.87
N PHE A 251 -3.54 -3.27 -8.23
CA PHE A 251 -3.28 -4.56 -8.87
C PHE A 251 -4.20 -4.82 -10.06
N ASN A 252 -5.46 -4.42 -9.99
CA ASN A 252 -6.42 -4.61 -11.08
C ASN A 252 -6.16 -3.66 -12.27
N GLU A 253 -5.59 -2.48 -11.99
CA GLU A 253 -5.22 -1.49 -13.00
C GLU A 253 -4.00 -1.94 -13.82
N ASP A 254 -2.93 -2.37 -13.14
CA ASP A 254 -1.70 -2.85 -13.80
C ASP A 254 -1.10 -4.05 -13.04
N PRO A 255 -1.64 -5.27 -13.27
CA PRO A 255 -1.16 -6.47 -12.59
C PRO A 255 0.25 -6.86 -13.04
N GLU A 256 0.64 -6.58 -14.27
CA GLU A 256 1.95 -6.98 -14.79
C GLU A 256 3.08 -6.18 -14.13
N SER A 257 2.95 -4.86 -14.03
CA SER A 257 3.95 -4.02 -13.37
C SER A 257 4.07 -4.36 -11.88
N VAL A 258 2.93 -4.52 -11.18
CA VAL A 258 2.94 -4.90 -9.76
C VAL A 258 3.64 -6.25 -9.54
N LEU A 259 3.38 -7.25 -10.39
CA LEU A 259 4.01 -8.57 -10.26
C LEU A 259 5.50 -8.55 -10.62
N ALA A 260 5.92 -7.66 -11.53
CA ALA A 260 7.34 -7.45 -11.82
C ALA A 260 8.07 -6.83 -10.61
N GLU A 261 7.55 -5.75 -10.04
CA GLU A 261 8.09 -5.12 -8.83
C GLU A 261 8.14 -6.11 -7.66
N TYR A 262 7.10 -6.91 -7.49
CA TYR A 262 7.06 -7.98 -6.50
C TYR A 262 8.19 -9.00 -6.72
N ALA A 263 8.39 -9.47 -7.96
CA ALA A 263 9.43 -10.42 -8.28
C ALA A 263 10.84 -9.86 -8.02
N GLU A 264 11.08 -8.59 -8.35
CA GLU A 264 12.32 -7.88 -8.08
C GLU A 264 12.59 -7.77 -6.58
N ARG A 265 11.58 -7.38 -5.78
CA ARG A 265 11.71 -7.30 -4.32
C ARG A 265 12.04 -8.65 -3.71
N LYS A 266 11.34 -9.73 -4.12
CA LYS A 266 11.66 -11.09 -3.66
C LYS A 266 13.04 -11.56 -4.12
N ALA A 267 13.57 -11.07 -5.25
CA ALA A 267 14.93 -11.38 -5.68
C ALA A 267 15.96 -10.75 -4.76
N LYS A 268 15.80 -9.45 -4.43
CA LYS A 268 16.68 -8.73 -3.49
C LYS A 268 16.69 -9.38 -2.12
N GLU A 269 15.52 -9.70 -1.55
CA GLU A 269 15.42 -10.38 -0.25
C GLU A 269 16.14 -11.75 -0.24
N ARG A 270 16.07 -12.50 -1.35
CA ARG A 270 16.78 -13.79 -1.49
C ARG A 270 18.30 -13.62 -1.61
N GLU A 271 18.76 -12.51 -2.15
CA GLU A 271 20.19 -12.19 -2.24
C GLU A 271 20.74 -11.76 -0.89
N GLU A 272 20.00 -10.90 -0.17
CA GLU A 272 20.32 -10.48 1.19
C GLU A 272 20.34 -11.67 2.17
N ALA A 273 19.38 -12.60 2.07
CA ALA A 273 19.33 -13.77 2.94
C ALA A 273 20.46 -14.80 2.68
N LYS A 274 21.23 -14.66 1.61
CA LYS A 274 22.41 -15.51 1.31
C LYS A 274 23.71 -14.93 1.83
N GLN A 275 23.72 -13.66 2.22
CA GLN A 275 24.87 -12.96 2.81
C GLN A 275 24.91 -13.23 4.32
#